data_AF-A0A7U5RZG2-F1
#
_entry.id   AF-A0A7U5RZG2-F1
#
_cell.length_a   1.000
_cell.length_b   1.000
_cell.length_c   1.000
_cell.angle_alpha   90.00
_cell.angle_beta   90.00
_cell.angle_gamma   90.00
#
_symmetry.space_group_name_H-M   'P 1'
#
loop_
_entity.id
_entity.type
_entity.pdbx_description
1 polymer ?
#
loop_
_entity_poly.entity_id
_entity_poly.type
_entity_poly.pdbx_seq_one_letter_code
_entity_poly.pdbx_strand_id
1 'polypeptide(L)'
;MTLSTREDEDLVGVSIAIPKHCIDLRVPAHTTVALMMASLVDKCKDILRDSGRGTEYFDGHSQSWHLEMLGQKAVPLDGTLAEAGVHEGVQLYLRKDDPQEVYPELIDDVAEFVSDLQTQQFPAWSAKHSRPLAAAVLLLCSALSLSGVVVFVDTHPTLSALIRYGIIAALTVTAMLLFAITVVCDYADNPETQSVPRWGYWLGYALTAAAAAICIPRPVSIYTIITVGIILATLSVVFYAATKRHPVVHVSIATAALLAVSAPLASRLYPWAPAVIAAQVMALGLVMIKFSPQIALGLAKINLPYIPATGETYIKNLKGDVSRLPLITSKDETLDSIFHQKNRVAASRYAILAVTVGLTSVIVAAASFLGIATREQWWLAAVFAATMAIALVFRGQCCGDAAVQGAFWIAAPATVLAFLAGATTANGLTANAGAALGILTLVALLAVIVSVRQLTLTSIMAKKAIDMFELVVYCAPFLILGWFFMDLYHLFRAW
;
A
#
# COMPACT_ATOMS: atom_id res chain seq x y z
N MET A 1 19.58 -58.34 14.50
CA MET A 1 19.23 -57.72 13.20
C MET A 1 17.96 -56.94 13.46
N THR A 2 18.00 -55.62 13.28
CA THR A 2 17.47 -54.58 14.19
C THR A 2 16.00 -54.68 14.55
N LEU A 3 15.76 -54.97 15.84
CA LEU A 3 14.46 -54.88 16.53
C LEU A 3 14.07 -53.41 16.66
N SER A 4 13.20 -52.93 15.76
CA SER A 4 12.37 -51.75 16.02
C SER A 4 11.36 -52.17 17.08
N THR A 5 11.52 -51.65 18.30
CA THR A 5 10.56 -51.86 19.38
C THR A 5 9.29 -51.10 19.05
N ARG A 6 8.16 -51.72 19.39
CA ARG A 6 6.78 -51.23 19.27
C ARG A 6 6.49 -49.94 20.08
N GLU A 7 7.51 -49.28 20.60
CA GLU A 7 7.47 -48.05 21.40
C GLU A 7 7.64 -46.79 20.55
N ASP A 8 8.12 -46.89 19.31
CA ASP A 8 8.31 -45.73 18.41
C ASP A 8 7.02 -45.28 17.69
N GLU A 9 5.93 -46.06 17.72
CA GLU A 9 4.68 -45.75 17.00
C GLU A 9 3.82 -44.66 17.67
N ASP A 10 4.09 -44.29 18.92
CA ASP A 10 3.27 -43.33 19.70
C ASP A 10 3.96 -41.98 19.98
N LEU A 11 5.16 -41.76 19.43
CA LEU A 11 5.93 -40.53 19.64
C LEU A 11 5.72 -39.52 18.51
N VAL A 12 5.38 -38.28 18.85
CA VAL A 12 5.25 -37.16 17.91
C VAL A 12 6.44 -36.23 18.08
N GLY A 13 7.08 -35.87 16.96
CA GLY A 13 8.12 -34.83 16.93
C GLY A 13 7.48 -33.45 17.01
N VAL A 14 7.75 -32.72 18.09
CA VAL A 14 7.26 -31.35 18.32
C VAL A 14 8.42 -30.40 18.56
N SER A 15 8.25 -29.13 18.20
CA SER A 15 9.22 -28.09 18.50
C SER A 15 8.74 -27.25 19.68
N ILE A 16 9.42 -27.31 20.81
CA ILE A 16 9.05 -26.56 22.01
C ILE A 16 9.74 -25.20 22.00
N ALA A 17 8.93 -24.15 21.87
CA ALA A 17 9.32 -22.77 21.95
C ALA A 17 9.31 -22.29 23.41
N ILE A 18 10.48 -21.87 23.87
CA ILE A 18 10.73 -21.22 25.15
C ILE A 18 11.18 -19.79 24.82
N PRO A 19 11.00 -18.77 25.68
CA PRO A 19 11.52 -17.44 25.38
C PRO A 19 13.00 -17.48 24.98
N LYS A 20 13.30 -17.02 23.76
CA LYS A 20 14.65 -16.99 23.12
C LYS A 20 15.21 -18.36 22.68
N HIS A 21 14.49 -19.47 22.86
CA HIS A 21 14.97 -20.81 22.52
C HIS A 21 13.91 -21.69 21.85
N CYS A 22 14.34 -22.58 20.95
CA CYS A 22 13.47 -23.60 20.35
C CYS A 22 14.18 -24.95 20.48
N ILE A 23 13.47 -25.96 20.96
CA ILE A 23 14.02 -27.29 21.23
C ILE A 23 13.12 -28.34 20.58
N ASP A 24 13.66 -29.12 19.66
CA ASP A 24 12.92 -30.19 19.00
C ASP A 24 12.98 -31.47 19.85
N LEU A 25 11.81 -32.00 20.19
CA LEU A 25 11.64 -33.12 21.10
C LEU A 25 10.64 -34.12 20.53
N ARG A 26 10.89 -35.41 20.79
CA ARG A 26 9.89 -36.45 20.59
C ARG A 26 9.16 -36.70 21.90
N VAL A 27 7.84 -36.56 21.87
CA VAL A 27 6.96 -36.68 23.04
C VAL A 27 5.82 -37.64 22.76
N PRO A 28 5.37 -38.45 23.74
CA PRO A 28 4.28 -39.39 23.51
C PRO A 28 2.93 -38.68 23.31
N ALA A 29 2.22 -39.04 22.24
CA ALA A 29 1.00 -38.36 21.81
C ALA A 29 -0.21 -38.65 22.71
N HIS A 30 -0.26 -39.85 23.28
CA HIS A 30 -1.40 -40.40 24.03
C HIS A 30 -1.24 -40.30 25.56
N THR A 31 -0.11 -39.79 26.04
CA THR A 31 0.08 -39.51 27.47
C THR A 31 -0.57 -38.17 27.82
N THR A 32 -1.22 -38.10 28.98
CA THR A 32 -1.80 -36.83 29.43
C THR A 32 -0.72 -35.78 29.66
N VAL A 33 -1.04 -34.54 29.31
CA VAL A 33 -0.09 -33.43 29.39
C VAL A 33 0.39 -33.21 30.84
N ALA A 34 -0.49 -33.38 31.83
CA ALA A 34 -0.15 -33.29 33.26
C ALA A 34 1.00 -34.23 33.65
N LEU A 35 0.98 -35.46 33.16
CA LEU A 35 1.93 -36.50 33.55
C LEU A 35 3.27 -36.33 32.84
N MET A 36 3.25 -35.75 31.63
CA MET A 36 4.46 -35.44 30.87
C MET A 36 5.13 -34.13 31.31
N MET A 37 4.36 -33.13 31.75
CA MET A 37 4.84 -31.74 31.88
C MET A 37 6.11 -31.61 32.73
N ALA A 38 6.14 -32.27 33.90
CA ALA A 38 7.31 -32.21 34.79
C ALA A 38 8.58 -32.74 34.10
N SER A 39 8.48 -33.94 33.50
CA SER A 39 9.58 -34.55 32.76
C SER A 39 9.99 -33.74 31.52
N LEU A 40 9.04 -33.06 30.88
CA LEU A 40 9.28 -32.20 29.73
C LEU A 40 10.07 -30.95 30.11
N VAL A 41 9.68 -30.31 31.22
CA VAL A 41 10.35 -29.12 31.78
C VAL A 41 11.78 -29.47 32.20
N ASP A 42 11.95 -30.58 32.91
CA ASP A 42 13.28 -31.06 33.33
C ASP A 42 14.18 -31.36 32.12
N LYS A 43 13.65 -32.06 31.12
CA LYS A 43 14.38 -32.36 29.88
C LYS A 43 14.76 -31.11 29.10
N CYS A 44 13.87 -30.12 29.01
CA CYS A 44 14.18 -28.83 28.41
C CYS A 44 15.28 -28.09 29.19
N LYS A 45 15.24 -28.13 30.53
CA LYS A 45 16.23 -27.51 31.40
C LYS A 45 17.61 -28.15 31.24
N ASP A 46 17.68 -29.48 31.19
CA ASP A 46 18.92 -30.23 30.97
C ASP A 46 19.51 -29.93 29.59
N ILE A 47 18.70 -29.93 28.52
CA ILE A 47 19.18 -29.60 27.16
C ILE A 47 19.72 -28.18 27.09
N LEU A 48 19.09 -27.22 27.77
CA LEU A 48 19.57 -25.84 27.82
C LEU A 48 20.87 -25.71 28.63
N ARG A 49 20.99 -26.42 29.76
CA ARG A 49 22.22 -26.44 30.57
C ARG A 49 23.39 -27.06 29.81
N ASP A 50 23.17 -28.20 29.15
CA ASP A 50 24.20 -28.92 28.39
C ASP A 50 24.67 -28.11 27.17
N SER A 51 23.79 -27.28 26.61
CA SER A 51 24.13 -26.35 25.53
C SER A 51 24.69 -25.00 26.00
N GLY A 52 24.94 -24.82 27.31
CA GLY A 52 25.48 -23.58 27.89
C GLY A 52 24.55 -22.38 27.76
N ARG A 53 23.24 -22.60 27.61
CA ARG A 53 22.21 -21.56 27.46
C ARG A 53 21.61 -21.21 28.83
N GLY A 54 21.15 -19.95 28.96
CA GLY A 54 20.58 -19.45 30.22
C GLY A 54 19.30 -20.20 30.59
N THR A 55 19.23 -20.71 31.82
CA THR A 55 18.06 -21.41 32.39
C THR A 55 17.18 -20.51 33.25
N GLU A 56 17.43 -19.19 33.21
CA GLU A 56 16.70 -18.15 33.97
C GLU A 56 15.17 -18.26 33.82
N TYR A 57 14.69 -18.72 32.65
CA TYR A 57 13.26 -18.92 32.43
C TYR A 57 12.66 -20.00 33.34
N PHE A 58 13.44 -20.96 33.84
CA PHE A 58 12.96 -22.02 34.73
C PHE A 58 13.14 -21.67 36.21
N ASP A 59 13.78 -20.55 36.52
CA ASP A 59 14.03 -20.11 37.89
C ASP A 59 12.79 -19.36 38.40
N GLY A 60 12.10 -19.98 39.37
CA GLY A 60 10.87 -19.47 39.97
C GLY A 60 10.21 -20.55 40.80
N HIS A 61 9.95 -20.26 42.08
CA HIS A 61 9.26 -21.19 42.97
C HIS A 61 7.75 -21.01 42.76
N SER A 62 7.03 -22.10 42.45
CA SER A 62 5.56 -22.16 42.32
C SER A 62 4.93 -21.55 41.06
N GLN A 63 5.20 -22.13 39.89
CA GLN A 63 4.48 -21.81 38.64
C GLN A 63 4.00 -23.11 37.99
N SER A 64 2.71 -23.20 37.67
CA SER A 64 2.18 -24.28 36.83
C SER A 64 2.61 -24.02 35.38
N TRP A 65 2.93 -25.10 34.68
CA TRP A 65 3.39 -25.05 33.29
C TRP A 65 2.28 -25.58 32.41
N HIS A 66 2.04 -24.91 31.28
CA HIS A 66 1.13 -25.39 30.24
C HIS A 66 1.76 -25.27 28.86
N LEU A 67 1.22 -26.07 27.92
CA LEU A 67 1.59 -26.05 26.51
C LEU A 67 0.50 -25.33 25.73
N GLU A 68 0.89 -24.40 24.86
CA GLU A 68 -0.03 -23.64 24.00
C GLU A 68 0.39 -23.75 22.54
N MET A 69 -0.55 -23.97 21.63
CA MET A 69 -0.30 -23.80 20.19
C MET A 69 -0.42 -22.33 19.80
N LEU A 70 0.31 -21.87 18.79
CA LEU A 70 0.32 -20.44 18.41
C LEU A 70 -1.09 -19.87 18.20
N GLY A 71 -1.53 -19.00 19.10
CA GLY A 71 -2.83 -18.33 19.01
C GLY A 71 -4.04 -19.20 19.33
N GLN A 72 -3.83 -20.39 19.92
CA GLN A 72 -4.90 -21.24 20.44
C GLN A 72 -4.90 -21.24 21.97
N LYS A 73 -5.93 -21.84 22.57
CA LYS A 73 -5.98 -22.04 24.03
C LYS A 73 -4.92 -23.04 24.48
N ALA A 74 -4.48 -22.93 25.73
CA ALA A 74 -3.62 -23.91 26.37
C ALA A 74 -4.25 -25.31 26.27
N VAL A 75 -3.40 -26.32 26.02
CA VAL A 75 -3.81 -27.72 26.01
C VAL A 75 -4.21 -28.09 27.44
N PRO A 76 -5.43 -28.62 27.66
CA PRO A 76 -5.87 -28.99 29.00
C PRO A 76 -4.93 -30.05 29.60
N LEU A 77 -4.60 -29.91 30.88
CA LEU A 77 -3.68 -30.80 31.59
C LEU A 77 -4.16 -32.26 31.60
N ASP A 78 -5.47 -32.47 31.67
CA ASP A 78 -6.10 -33.79 31.66
C ASP A 78 -6.20 -34.40 30.24
N GLY A 79 -5.96 -33.59 29.20
CA GLY A 79 -6.02 -34.02 27.80
C GLY A 79 -4.69 -34.58 27.29
N THR A 80 -4.76 -35.24 26.13
CA THR A 80 -3.60 -35.74 25.40
C THR A 80 -3.22 -34.83 24.23
N LEU A 81 -1.96 -34.90 23.77
CA LEU A 81 -1.51 -34.13 22.60
C LEU A 81 -2.25 -34.55 21.32
N ALA A 82 -2.63 -35.83 21.21
CA ALA A 82 -3.44 -36.35 20.11
C ALA A 82 -4.86 -35.75 20.09
N GLU A 83 -5.51 -35.62 21.25
CA GLU A 83 -6.83 -34.98 21.37
C GLU A 83 -6.79 -33.48 21.07
N ALA A 84 -5.67 -32.83 21.37
CA ALA A 84 -5.42 -31.43 21.01
C ALA A 84 -5.08 -31.23 19.52
N GLY A 85 -5.04 -32.30 18.71
CA GLY A 85 -4.75 -32.22 17.28
C GLY A 85 -3.28 -31.87 16.97
N VAL A 86 -2.36 -32.15 17.90
CA VAL A 86 -0.93 -31.90 17.69
C VAL A 86 -0.37 -32.98 16.75
N HIS A 87 0.15 -32.54 15.61
CA HIS A 87 0.78 -33.39 14.61
C HIS A 87 2.31 -33.22 14.60
N GLU A 88 3.00 -34.10 13.89
CA GLU A 88 4.45 -34.02 13.73
C GLU A 88 4.87 -32.69 13.08
N GLY A 89 5.89 -32.06 13.64
CA GLY A 89 6.42 -30.77 13.21
C GLY A 89 5.67 -29.54 13.77
N VAL A 90 4.65 -29.72 14.61
CA VAL A 90 3.95 -28.60 15.26
C VAL A 90 4.84 -27.94 16.32
N GLN A 91 4.79 -26.61 16.37
CA GLN A 91 5.47 -25.80 17.37
C GLN A 91 4.54 -25.54 18.56
N LEU A 92 4.98 -25.93 19.76
CA LEU A 92 4.28 -25.73 21.03
C LEU A 92 5.03 -24.69 21.87
N TYR A 93 4.32 -23.77 22.49
CA TYR A 93 4.89 -22.79 23.40
C TYR A 93 4.78 -23.30 24.83
N LEU A 94 5.91 -23.43 25.51
CA LEU A 94 5.93 -23.68 26.94
C LEU A 94 5.78 -22.35 27.67
N ARG A 95 4.64 -22.17 28.34
CA ARG A 95 4.33 -20.95 29.11
C ARG A 95 4.16 -21.28 30.58
N LYS A 96 4.45 -20.27 31.39
CA LYS A 96 4.16 -20.25 32.82
C LYS A 96 2.75 -19.71 32.98
N ASP A 97 1.90 -20.42 33.72
CA ASP A 97 0.72 -19.78 34.29
C ASP A 97 1.18 -18.72 35.27
N ASP A 98 0.61 -17.54 35.14
CA ASP A 98 0.65 -16.57 36.21
C ASP A 98 -0.37 -17.04 37.26
N PRO A 99 0.03 -17.38 38.50
CA PRO A 99 -0.90 -17.84 39.53
C PRO A 99 -1.89 -16.76 40.00
N GLN A 100 -1.88 -15.57 39.40
CA GLN A 100 -2.94 -14.59 39.58
C GLN A 100 -4.13 -14.97 38.69
N GLU A 101 -5.07 -15.73 39.24
CA GLU A 101 -6.47 -15.62 38.83
C GLU A 101 -6.85 -14.14 38.94
N VAL A 102 -6.78 -13.42 37.82
CA VAL A 102 -7.32 -12.07 37.72
C VAL A 102 -8.82 -12.25 37.68
N TYR A 103 -9.44 -12.26 38.85
CA TYR A 103 -10.88 -12.13 38.95
C TYR A 103 -11.26 -10.82 38.28
N PRO A 104 -12.21 -10.82 37.33
CA PRO A 104 -12.73 -9.58 36.81
C PRO A 104 -13.24 -8.74 37.99
N GLU A 105 -12.92 -7.45 38.00
CA GLU A 105 -13.39 -6.55 39.05
C GLU A 105 -14.92 -6.64 39.14
N LEU A 106 -15.43 -6.93 40.34
CA LEU A 106 -16.87 -6.98 40.57
C LEU A 106 -17.38 -5.54 40.71
N ILE A 107 -17.82 -4.97 39.60
CA ILE A 107 -18.43 -3.64 39.57
C ILE A 107 -19.93 -3.80 39.83
N ASP A 108 -20.37 -3.39 41.04
CA ASP A 108 -21.77 -3.54 41.48
C ASP A 108 -22.74 -2.56 40.79
N ASP A 109 -22.23 -1.45 40.24
CA ASP A 109 -23.03 -0.50 39.47
C ASP A 109 -23.01 -0.82 37.97
N VAL A 110 -24.19 -1.10 37.42
CA VAL A 110 -24.39 -1.37 35.98
C VAL A 110 -23.90 -0.20 35.11
N ALA A 111 -24.07 1.05 35.58
CA ALA A 111 -23.64 2.22 34.82
C ALA A 111 -22.11 2.33 34.79
N GLU A 112 -21.44 2.05 35.91
CA GLU A 112 -19.99 2.03 36.01
C GLU A 112 -19.40 0.90 35.15
N PHE A 113 -20.01 -0.29 35.20
CA PHE A 113 -19.59 -1.43 34.38
C PHE A 113 -19.71 -1.12 32.88
N VAL A 114 -20.83 -0.53 32.44
CA VAL A 114 -21.02 -0.15 31.03
C VAL A 114 -20.03 0.95 30.63
N SER A 115 -19.76 1.93 31.50
CA SER A 115 -18.81 3.01 31.24
C SER A 115 -17.37 2.49 31.14
N ASP A 116 -16.94 1.63 32.05
CA ASP A 116 -15.62 1.03 32.05
C ASP A 116 -15.45 0.12 30.82
N LEU A 117 -16.42 -0.76 30.56
CA LEU A 117 -16.42 -1.62 29.37
C LEU A 117 -16.39 -0.78 28.08
N GLN A 118 -17.13 0.33 28.02
CA GLN A 118 -17.13 1.22 26.86
C GLN A 118 -15.77 1.93 26.70
N THR A 119 -15.11 2.32 27.79
CA THR A 119 -13.81 3.00 27.76
C THR A 119 -12.68 2.03 27.36
N GLN A 120 -12.79 0.76 27.79
CA GLN A 120 -11.86 -0.30 27.43
C GLN A 120 -12.04 -0.78 25.97
N GLN A 121 -13.30 -0.92 25.52
CA GLN A 121 -13.60 -1.42 24.17
C GLN A 121 -13.52 -0.35 23.10
N PHE A 122 -13.93 0.89 23.41
CA PHE A 122 -13.99 1.99 22.45
C PHE A 122 -13.00 3.08 22.86
N PRO A 123 -11.88 3.23 22.14
CA PRO A 123 -10.91 4.25 22.46
C PRO A 123 -11.54 5.65 22.33
N ALA A 124 -11.38 6.47 23.36
CA ALA A 124 -11.85 7.84 23.35
C ALA A 124 -11.22 8.66 22.20
N TRP A 125 -11.94 9.72 21.79
CA TRP A 125 -11.43 10.66 20.79
C TRP A 125 -10.11 11.27 21.29
N SER A 126 -9.05 11.06 20.53
CA SER A 126 -7.68 11.43 20.91
C SER A 126 -6.93 12.03 19.74
N ALA A 127 -5.78 12.64 20.02
CA ALA A 127 -4.88 13.21 19.01
C ALA A 127 -4.51 12.20 17.89
N LYS A 128 -4.52 10.90 18.20
CA LYS A 128 -4.29 9.82 17.24
C LYS A 128 -5.34 9.77 16.13
N HIS A 129 -6.60 10.07 16.45
CA HIS A 129 -7.72 10.06 15.51
C HIS A 129 -7.98 11.44 14.89
N SER A 130 -7.83 12.52 15.67
CA SER A 130 -8.12 13.87 15.21
C SER A 130 -7.09 14.41 14.21
N ARG A 131 -5.80 14.12 14.40
CA ARG A 131 -4.72 14.58 13.51
C ARG A 131 -4.87 14.10 12.06
N PRO A 132 -5.06 12.78 11.77
CA PRO A 132 -5.24 12.34 10.39
C PRO A 132 -6.54 12.85 9.78
N LEU A 133 -7.62 12.96 10.56
CA LEU A 133 -8.88 13.53 10.07
C LEU A 133 -8.71 15.00 9.69
N ALA A 134 -8.15 15.82 10.59
CA ALA A 134 -7.90 17.24 10.34
C ALA A 134 -6.99 17.45 9.12
N ALA A 135 -5.96 16.61 8.97
CA ALA A 135 -5.09 16.67 7.81
C ALA A 135 -5.78 16.27 6.50
N ALA A 136 -6.63 15.24 6.52
CA ALA A 136 -7.42 14.84 5.36
C ALA A 136 -8.39 15.96 4.93
N VAL A 137 -9.08 16.58 5.90
CA VAL A 137 -9.96 17.73 5.68
C VAL A 137 -9.17 18.91 5.13
N LEU A 138 -8.01 19.22 5.71
CA LEU A 138 -7.14 20.30 5.25
C LEU A 138 -6.71 20.08 3.79
N LEU A 139 -6.24 18.88 3.44
CA LEU A 139 -5.83 18.56 2.08
C LEU A 139 -7.00 18.69 1.08
N LEU A 140 -8.20 18.24 1.48
CA LEU A 140 -9.39 18.34 0.65
C LEU A 140 -9.80 19.81 0.43
N CYS A 141 -9.87 20.60 1.50
CA CYS A 141 -10.18 22.03 1.41
C CYS A 141 -9.12 22.80 0.61
N SER A 142 -7.84 22.48 0.80
CA SER A 142 -6.74 23.08 0.03
C SER A 142 -6.80 22.68 -1.44
N ALA A 143 -7.09 21.42 -1.78
CA ALA A 143 -7.24 20.99 -3.16
C ALA A 143 -8.40 21.72 -3.87
N LEU A 144 -9.55 21.88 -3.20
CA LEU A 144 -10.69 22.64 -3.71
C LEU A 144 -10.37 24.13 -3.87
N SER A 145 -9.72 24.74 -2.88
CA SER A 145 -9.34 26.16 -2.94
C SER A 145 -8.32 26.41 -4.07
N LEU A 146 -7.28 25.59 -4.17
CA LEU A 146 -6.23 25.75 -5.18
C LEU A 146 -6.75 25.50 -6.60
N SER A 147 -7.59 24.48 -6.78
CA SER A 147 -8.26 24.26 -8.08
C SER A 147 -9.16 25.45 -8.44
N GLY A 148 -9.91 26.00 -7.48
CA GLY A 148 -10.70 27.21 -7.66
C GLY A 148 -9.86 28.42 -8.10
N VAL A 149 -8.69 28.63 -7.49
CA VAL A 149 -7.77 29.71 -7.87
C VAL A 149 -7.24 29.52 -9.29
N VAL A 150 -6.82 28.30 -9.65
CA VAL A 150 -6.33 28.00 -11.01
C VAL A 150 -7.42 28.24 -12.05
N VAL A 151 -8.65 27.76 -11.81
CA VAL A 151 -9.80 27.96 -12.69
C VAL A 151 -10.18 29.45 -12.78
N PHE A 152 -10.12 30.18 -11.67
CA PHE A 152 -10.38 31.62 -11.65
C PHE A 152 -9.40 32.39 -12.54
N VAL A 153 -8.11 32.09 -12.46
CA VAL A 153 -7.10 32.74 -13.30
C VAL A 153 -7.24 32.34 -14.77
N ASP A 154 -7.55 31.07 -15.05
CA ASP A 154 -7.76 30.56 -16.39
C ASP A 154 -8.95 31.23 -17.11
N THR A 155 -10.04 31.45 -16.38
CA THR A 155 -11.27 32.09 -16.90
C THR A 155 -11.15 33.61 -17.08
N HIS A 156 -10.14 34.26 -16.48
CA HIS A 156 -9.92 35.71 -16.57
C HIS A 156 -8.55 36.04 -17.20
N PRO A 157 -8.37 35.79 -18.51
CA PRO A 157 -7.08 36.01 -19.19
C PRO A 157 -6.66 37.48 -19.25
N THR A 158 -7.60 38.41 -19.07
CA THR A 158 -7.37 39.87 -19.05
C THR A 158 -6.95 40.41 -17.68
N LEU A 159 -6.74 39.55 -16.67
CA LEU A 159 -6.22 39.96 -15.37
C LEU A 159 -4.93 40.77 -15.51
N SER A 160 -4.86 41.89 -14.80
CA SER A 160 -3.64 42.70 -14.73
C SER A 160 -2.47 41.81 -14.31
N ALA A 161 -1.34 41.98 -15.00
CA ALA A 161 -0.10 41.26 -14.70
C ALA A 161 0.27 41.36 -13.22
N LEU A 162 0.02 42.51 -12.59
CA LEU A 162 0.31 42.74 -11.18
C LEU A 162 -0.48 41.80 -10.25
N ILE A 163 -1.78 41.59 -10.52
CA ILE A 163 -2.63 40.69 -9.71
C ILE A 163 -2.17 39.25 -9.90
N ARG A 164 -1.90 38.85 -11.14
CA ARG A 164 -1.44 37.49 -11.46
C ARG A 164 -0.11 37.16 -10.79
N TYR A 165 0.89 38.03 -10.93
CA TYR A 165 2.19 37.84 -10.28
C TYR A 165 2.08 37.93 -8.77
N GLY A 166 1.15 38.74 -8.23
CA GLY A 166 0.81 38.75 -6.81
C GLY A 166 0.29 37.39 -6.31
N ILE A 167 -0.62 36.74 -7.05
CA ILE A 167 -1.12 35.40 -6.72
C ILE A 167 0.01 34.36 -6.78
N ILE A 168 0.84 34.39 -7.83
CA ILE A 168 1.98 33.48 -7.96
C ILE A 168 2.93 33.67 -6.78
N ALA A 169 3.30 34.91 -6.45
CA ALA A 169 4.19 35.22 -5.34
C ALA A 169 3.61 34.76 -3.99
N ALA A 170 2.31 34.96 -3.76
CA ALA A 170 1.65 34.49 -2.54
C ALA A 170 1.69 32.96 -2.42
N LEU A 171 1.39 32.24 -3.51
CA LEU A 171 1.42 30.77 -3.54
C LEU A 171 2.85 30.23 -3.35
N THR A 172 3.85 30.81 -4.01
CA THR A 172 5.24 30.35 -3.90
C THR A 172 5.83 30.65 -2.52
N VAL A 173 5.56 31.82 -1.93
CA VAL A 173 6.01 32.16 -0.57
C VAL A 173 5.35 31.23 0.45
N THR A 174 4.05 30.94 0.30
CA THR A 174 3.35 30.02 1.20
C THR A 174 3.86 28.58 1.05
N ALA A 175 4.13 28.14 -0.18
CA ALA A 175 4.74 26.83 -0.43
C ALA A 175 6.14 26.75 0.21
N MET A 176 6.97 27.77 0.03
CA MET A 176 8.33 27.83 0.60
C MET A 176 8.28 27.80 2.13
N LEU A 177 7.39 28.57 2.75
CA LEU A 177 7.19 28.57 4.20
C LEU A 177 6.76 27.19 4.72
N LEU A 178 5.82 26.54 4.03
CA LEU A 178 5.37 25.19 4.41
C LEU A 178 6.48 24.15 4.24
N PHE A 179 7.26 24.21 3.16
CA PHE A 179 8.43 23.33 3.01
C PHE A 179 9.47 23.59 4.10
N ALA A 180 9.71 24.85 4.47
CA ALA A 180 10.63 25.17 5.57
C ALA A 180 10.14 24.61 6.91
N ILE A 181 8.87 24.84 7.26
CA ILE A 181 8.27 24.32 8.51
C ILE A 181 8.32 22.80 8.54
N THR A 182 7.94 22.14 7.42
CA THR A 182 7.91 20.67 7.36
C THR A 182 9.30 20.07 7.48
N VAL A 183 10.31 20.64 6.83
CA VAL A 183 11.71 20.20 6.98
C VAL A 183 12.19 20.40 8.42
N VAL A 184 11.92 21.55 9.04
CA VAL A 184 12.30 21.80 10.45
C VAL A 184 11.61 20.81 11.39
N CYS A 185 10.31 20.58 11.23
CA CYS A 185 9.57 19.62 12.04
C CYS A 185 10.02 18.17 11.83
N ASP A 186 10.48 17.81 10.63
CA ASP A 186 11.03 16.49 10.36
C ASP A 186 12.40 16.31 11.03
N TYR A 187 13.28 17.30 10.95
CA TYR A 187 14.59 17.25 11.62
C TYR A 187 14.50 17.31 13.14
N ALA A 188 13.47 17.97 13.70
CA ALA A 188 13.29 18.06 15.15
C ALA A 188 12.91 16.71 15.80
N ASP A 189 12.41 15.74 15.01
CA ASP A 189 12.00 14.39 15.44
C ASP A 189 11.08 14.35 16.68
N ASN A 190 10.31 15.43 16.89
CA ASN A 190 9.40 15.55 18.02
C ASN A 190 8.13 14.72 17.76
N PRO A 191 7.70 13.84 18.70
CA PRO A 191 6.53 12.97 18.50
C PRO A 191 5.22 13.76 18.36
N GLU A 192 5.15 14.96 18.91
CA GLU A 192 3.98 15.85 18.78
C GLU A 192 3.84 16.40 17.36
N THR A 193 4.96 16.70 16.68
CA THR A 193 4.98 17.31 15.35
C THR A 193 5.17 16.31 14.22
N GLN A 194 5.33 15.02 14.51
CA GLN A 194 5.60 13.96 13.50
C GLN A 194 4.52 13.86 12.41
N SER A 195 3.30 14.33 12.67
CA SER A 195 2.24 14.38 11.65
C SER A 195 2.41 15.50 10.62
N VAL A 196 3.11 16.59 10.97
CA VAL A 196 3.27 17.78 10.14
C VAL A 196 4.06 17.48 8.86
N PRO A 197 5.23 16.82 8.89
CA PRO A 197 5.97 16.48 7.67
C PRO A 197 5.16 15.63 6.70
N ARG A 198 4.43 14.62 7.23
CA ARG A 198 3.65 13.69 6.39
C ARG A 198 2.62 14.40 5.51
N TRP A 199 1.93 15.40 6.04
CA TRP A 199 0.85 16.11 5.34
C TRP A 199 1.29 17.43 4.71
N GLY A 200 2.23 18.12 5.34
CA GLY A 200 2.72 19.41 4.86
C GLY A 200 3.50 19.28 3.56
N TYR A 201 4.20 18.17 3.31
CA TYR A 201 4.81 17.93 1.99
C TYR A 201 3.73 17.88 0.89
N TRP A 202 2.64 17.14 1.07
CA TRP A 202 1.52 17.11 0.10
C TRP A 202 0.98 18.50 -0.20
N LEU A 203 0.77 19.30 0.85
CA LEU A 203 0.26 20.66 0.70
C LEU A 203 1.25 21.59 -0.02
N GLY A 204 2.55 21.51 0.33
CA GLY A 204 3.61 22.28 -0.33
C GLY A 204 3.72 21.97 -1.82
N TYR A 205 3.58 20.70 -2.21
CA TYR A 205 3.54 20.30 -3.61
C TYR A 205 2.28 20.80 -4.32
N ALA A 206 1.10 20.73 -3.68
CA ALA A 206 -0.14 21.24 -4.24
C ALA A 206 -0.07 22.76 -4.51
N LEU A 207 0.47 23.54 -3.57
CA LEU A 207 0.68 24.98 -3.74
C LEU A 207 1.66 25.29 -4.86
N THR A 208 2.76 24.53 -4.94
CA THR A 208 3.75 24.68 -6.00
C THR A 208 3.17 24.33 -7.37
N ALA A 209 2.34 23.28 -7.45
CA ALA A 209 1.62 22.90 -8.66
C ALA A 209 0.67 24.01 -9.12
N ALA A 210 -0.09 24.61 -8.20
CA ALA A 210 -0.98 25.73 -8.51
C ALA A 210 -0.20 26.97 -9.00
N ALA A 211 0.90 27.32 -8.32
CA ALA A 211 1.77 28.42 -8.74
C ALA A 211 2.37 28.19 -10.13
N ALA A 212 2.87 26.98 -10.39
CA ALA A 212 3.42 26.59 -11.68
C ALA A 212 2.37 26.61 -12.80
N ALA A 213 1.13 26.19 -12.51
CA ALA A 213 0.03 26.23 -13.47
C ALA A 213 -0.33 27.66 -13.89
N ILE A 214 -0.26 28.61 -12.95
CA ILE A 214 -0.60 30.02 -13.17
C ILE A 214 0.59 30.80 -13.77
N CYS A 215 1.80 30.28 -13.74
CA CYS A 215 3.00 30.99 -14.20
C CYS A 215 2.94 31.35 -15.69
N ILE A 216 2.37 30.48 -16.55
CA ILE A 216 2.32 30.71 -18.00
C ILE A 216 1.09 31.54 -18.35
N PRO A 217 1.23 32.74 -18.97
CA PRO A 217 0.12 33.61 -19.32
C PRO A 217 -0.68 33.16 -20.54
N ARG A 218 -1.22 31.95 -20.45
CA ARG A 218 -2.10 31.31 -21.43
C ARG A 218 -3.14 30.47 -20.68
N PRO A 219 -4.27 30.16 -21.34
CA PRO A 219 -5.18 29.15 -20.83
C PRO A 219 -4.44 27.82 -20.60
N VAL A 220 -4.97 26.99 -19.69
CA VAL A 220 -4.39 25.68 -19.36
C VAL A 220 -4.13 24.90 -20.65
N SER A 221 -2.85 24.66 -20.91
CA SER A 221 -2.38 24.06 -22.16
C SER A 221 -1.38 22.95 -21.87
N ILE A 222 -0.98 22.24 -22.93
CA ILE A 222 0.07 21.21 -22.91
C ILE A 222 1.34 21.76 -22.24
N TYR A 223 1.71 23.01 -22.50
CA TYR A 223 2.87 23.66 -21.89
C TYR A 223 2.74 23.80 -20.38
N THR A 224 1.54 24.13 -19.89
CA THR A 224 1.25 24.24 -18.46
C THR A 224 1.47 22.89 -17.76
N ILE A 225 0.98 21.80 -18.35
CA ILE A 225 1.14 20.44 -17.81
C ILE A 225 2.62 20.04 -17.79
N ILE A 226 3.36 20.32 -18.87
CA ILE A 226 4.80 20.03 -18.96
C ILE A 226 5.56 20.80 -17.88
N THR A 227 5.30 22.10 -17.71
CA THR A 227 5.99 22.94 -16.73
C THR A 227 5.68 22.50 -15.30
N VAL A 228 4.41 22.25 -14.96
CA VAL A 228 4.02 21.73 -13.64
C VAL A 228 4.71 20.40 -13.36
N GLY A 229 4.70 19.48 -14.32
CA GLY A 229 5.33 18.17 -14.16
C GLY A 229 6.84 18.27 -13.94
N ILE A 230 7.57 19.07 -14.74
CA ILE A 230 9.03 19.23 -14.57
C ILE A 230 9.37 19.83 -13.20
N ILE A 231 8.63 20.86 -12.76
CA ILE A 231 8.86 21.50 -11.46
C ILE A 231 8.58 20.51 -10.32
N LEU A 232 7.48 19.76 -10.38
CA LEU A 232 7.16 18.78 -9.34
C LEU A 232 8.14 17.60 -9.32
N ALA A 233 8.56 17.09 -10.49
CA ALA A 233 9.54 16.01 -10.57
C ALA A 233 10.89 16.44 -9.99
N THR A 234 11.39 17.62 -10.37
CA THR A 234 12.67 18.14 -9.87
C THR A 234 12.62 18.40 -8.37
N LEU A 235 11.58 19.08 -7.88
CA LEU A 235 11.40 19.38 -6.46
C LEU A 235 11.23 18.10 -5.63
N SER A 236 10.56 17.09 -6.18
CA SER A 236 10.43 15.78 -5.54
C SER A 236 11.77 15.07 -5.38
N VAL A 237 12.59 15.03 -6.42
CA VAL A 237 13.91 14.40 -6.37
C VAL A 237 14.82 15.13 -5.38
N VAL A 238 14.79 16.48 -5.37
CA VAL A 238 15.60 17.29 -4.46
C VAL A 238 15.23 17.05 -3.00
N PHE A 239 13.94 17.11 -2.65
CA PHE A 239 13.52 16.84 -1.27
C PHE A 239 13.74 15.39 -0.85
N TYR A 240 13.49 14.43 -1.74
CA TYR A 240 13.79 13.03 -1.43
C TYR A 240 15.29 12.81 -1.18
N ALA A 241 16.15 13.45 -1.96
CA ALA A 241 17.60 13.38 -1.77
C ALA A 241 18.08 14.06 -0.48
N ALA A 242 17.47 15.21 -0.12
CA ALA A 242 17.81 15.97 1.08
C ALA A 242 17.33 15.29 2.37
N THR A 243 16.11 14.75 2.37
CA THR A 243 15.46 14.24 3.58
C THR A 243 15.65 12.74 3.77
N LYS A 244 15.64 11.95 2.68
CA LYS A 244 15.63 10.47 2.67
C LYS A 244 14.52 9.82 3.53
N ARG A 245 13.53 10.60 3.97
CA ARG A 245 12.34 10.16 4.72
C ARG A 245 11.10 10.28 3.83
N HIS A 246 9.99 9.73 4.30
CA HIS A 246 8.69 9.80 3.64
C HIS A 246 8.70 9.45 2.13
N PRO A 247 9.24 8.28 1.72
CA PRO A 247 9.34 7.90 0.31
C PRO A 247 7.98 7.90 -0.40
N VAL A 248 6.89 7.63 0.32
CA VAL A 248 5.53 7.62 -0.23
C VAL A 248 5.17 8.94 -0.91
N VAL A 249 5.47 10.08 -0.29
CA VAL A 249 5.06 11.40 -0.81
C VAL A 249 5.91 11.77 -2.01
N HIS A 250 7.24 11.77 -1.86
CA HIS A 250 8.14 12.21 -2.93
C HIS A 250 8.05 11.28 -4.15
N VAL A 251 8.12 9.95 -3.95
CA VAL A 251 8.11 9.02 -5.08
C VAL A 251 6.76 9.02 -5.81
N SER A 252 5.65 9.20 -5.09
CA SER A 252 4.33 9.33 -5.74
C SER A 252 4.26 10.57 -6.63
N ILE A 253 4.79 11.70 -6.18
CA ILE A 253 4.77 12.95 -6.94
C ILE A 253 5.73 12.90 -8.12
N ALA A 254 6.90 12.30 -7.94
CA ALA A 254 7.86 12.10 -9.03
C ALA A 254 7.27 11.20 -10.13
N THR A 255 6.65 10.08 -9.76
CA THR A 255 6.02 9.17 -10.71
C THR A 255 4.78 9.77 -11.38
N ALA A 256 3.96 10.50 -10.62
CA ALA A 256 2.84 11.24 -11.16
C ALA A 256 3.31 12.28 -12.19
N ALA A 257 4.33 13.07 -11.86
CA ALA A 257 4.88 14.08 -12.75
C ALA A 257 5.46 13.47 -14.04
N LEU A 258 6.23 12.37 -13.94
CA LEU A 258 6.80 11.70 -15.10
C LEU A 258 5.71 11.15 -16.04
N LEU A 259 4.67 10.52 -15.49
CA LEU A 259 3.55 10.04 -16.29
C LEU A 259 2.77 11.20 -16.92
N ALA A 260 2.48 12.26 -16.16
CA ALA A 260 1.71 13.41 -16.64
C ALA A 260 2.42 14.16 -17.78
N VAL A 261 3.76 14.20 -17.81
CA VAL A 261 4.54 14.87 -18.86
C VAL A 261 4.65 14.02 -20.13
N SER A 262 4.60 12.68 -20.02
CA SER A 262 4.93 11.76 -21.11
C SER A 262 4.15 11.97 -22.41
N ALA A 263 2.81 11.92 -22.38
CA ALA A 263 2.00 12.09 -23.59
C ALA A 263 1.95 13.54 -24.10
N PRO A 264 1.83 14.58 -23.24
CA PRO A 264 1.97 15.98 -23.66
C PRO A 264 3.32 16.29 -24.33
N LEU A 265 4.40 15.63 -23.90
CA LEU A 265 5.70 15.75 -24.54
C LEU A 265 5.72 15.02 -25.89
N ALA A 266 5.14 13.82 -25.98
CA ALA A 266 5.02 13.08 -27.23
C ALA A 266 4.17 13.83 -28.27
N SER A 267 3.14 14.57 -27.84
CA SER A 267 2.31 15.38 -28.75
C SER A 267 3.06 16.58 -29.35
N ARG A 268 4.33 16.81 -28.97
CA ARG A 268 5.21 17.76 -29.66
C ARG A 268 5.74 17.20 -30.98
N LEU A 269 5.84 15.87 -31.10
CA LEU A 269 6.21 15.20 -32.34
C LEU A 269 5.04 15.12 -33.31
N TYR A 270 3.83 14.89 -32.80
CA TYR A 270 2.61 14.82 -33.59
C TYR A 270 1.44 15.53 -32.88
N PRO A 271 0.77 16.51 -33.52
CA PRO A 271 -0.29 17.28 -32.89
C PRO A 271 -1.57 16.44 -32.76
N TRP A 272 -1.75 15.80 -31.61
CA TRP A 272 -3.01 15.11 -31.26
C TRP A 272 -4.01 16.03 -30.59
N ALA A 273 -5.30 15.70 -30.71
CA ALA A 273 -6.35 16.39 -29.97
C ALA A 273 -6.21 16.15 -28.45
N PRO A 274 -6.61 17.10 -27.59
CA PRO A 274 -6.45 16.98 -26.13
C PRO A 274 -7.10 15.73 -25.51
N ALA A 275 -8.25 15.30 -26.04
CA ALA A 275 -8.93 14.08 -25.60
C ALA A 275 -8.05 12.83 -25.82
N VAL A 276 -7.34 12.77 -26.95
CA VAL A 276 -6.43 11.68 -27.30
C VAL A 276 -5.25 11.66 -26.35
N ILE A 277 -4.68 12.83 -26.03
CA ILE A 277 -3.57 12.94 -25.08
C ILE A 277 -4.00 12.43 -23.70
N ALA A 278 -5.18 12.83 -23.22
CA ALA A 278 -5.72 12.36 -21.94
C ALA A 278 -5.92 10.82 -21.94
N ALA A 279 -6.50 10.27 -23.00
CA ALA A 279 -6.70 8.82 -23.14
C ALA A 279 -5.35 8.06 -23.23
N GLN A 280 -4.35 8.61 -23.91
CA GLN A 280 -3.00 8.06 -23.97
C GLN A 280 -2.32 8.02 -22.59
N VAL A 281 -2.44 9.10 -21.80
CA VAL A 281 -1.91 9.13 -20.42
C VAL A 281 -2.58 8.06 -19.55
N MET A 282 -3.91 7.91 -19.65
CA MET A 282 -4.65 6.89 -18.90
C MET A 282 -4.17 5.48 -19.28
N ALA A 283 -4.10 5.18 -20.58
CA ALA A 283 -3.64 3.89 -21.08
C ALA A 283 -2.18 3.59 -20.71
N LEU A 284 -1.29 4.57 -20.84
CA LEU A 284 0.11 4.44 -20.42
C LEU A 284 0.23 4.24 -18.91
N GLY A 285 -0.61 4.91 -18.12
CA GLY A 285 -0.69 4.71 -16.67
C GLY A 285 -1.03 3.27 -16.31
N LEU A 286 -1.97 2.65 -17.01
CA LEU A 286 -2.33 1.23 -16.83
C LEU A 286 -1.14 0.30 -17.14
N VAL A 287 -0.39 0.59 -18.21
CA VAL A 287 0.85 -0.16 -18.53
C VAL A 287 1.89 0.02 -17.43
N MET A 288 2.13 1.25 -16.97
CA MET A 288 3.11 1.54 -15.92
C MET A 288 2.74 0.89 -14.58
N ILE A 289 1.44 0.75 -14.27
CA ILE A 289 0.97 0.01 -13.10
C ILE A 289 1.42 -1.46 -13.14
N LYS A 290 1.44 -2.10 -14.32
CA LYS A 290 1.98 -3.46 -14.48
C LYS A 290 3.47 -3.52 -14.11
N PHE A 291 4.23 -2.49 -14.45
CA PHE A 291 5.66 -2.38 -14.16
C PHE A 291 5.99 -1.80 -12.77
N SER A 292 4.98 -1.40 -11.98
CA SER A 292 5.17 -0.79 -10.66
C SER A 292 6.06 -1.61 -9.71
N PRO A 293 5.91 -2.96 -9.59
CA PRO A 293 6.80 -3.75 -8.72
C PRO A 293 8.27 -3.70 -9.15
N GLN A 294 8.54 -3.68 -10.46
CA GLN A 294 9.90 -3.62 -11.00
C GLN A 294 10.54 -2.24 -10.74
N ILE A 295 9.76 -1.17 -10.95
CA ILE A 295 10.19 0.20 -10.65
C ILE A 295 10.52 0.33 -9.15
N ALA A 296 9.66 -0.22 -8.28
CA ALA A 296 9.85 -0.18 -6.84
C ALA A 296 11.05 -1.00 -6.36
N LEU A 297 11.30 -2.18 -6.95
CA LEU A 297 12.49 -2.99 -6.67
C LEU A 297 13.78 -2.23 -6.98
N GLY A 298 13.82 -1.57 -8.14
CA GLY A 298 14.94 -0.70 -8.53
C GLY A 298 15.13 0.45 -7.54
N LEU A 299 14.04 1.07 -7.10
CA LEU A 299 14.08 2.20 -6.17
C LEU A 299 14.52 1.80 -4.76
N ALA A 300 14.11 0.61 -4.31
CA ALA A 300 14.47 0.06 -3.00
C ALA A 300 15.87 -0.54 -2.96
N LYS A 301 16.57 -0.64 -4.11
CA LYS A 301 17.89 -1.26 -4.24
C LYS A 301 17.94 -2.63 -3.57
N ILE A 302 16.89 -3.43 -3.76
CA ILE A 302 16.89 -4.82 -3.29
C ILE A 302 17.90 -5.58 -4.14
N ASN A 303 18.86 -6.22 -3.48
CA ASN A 303 19.79 -7.12 -4.15
C ASN A 303 18.97 -8.34 -4.60
N LEU A 304 18.87 -8.55 -5.91
CA LEU A 304 18.28 -9.77 -6.46
C LEU A 304 19.21 -10.95 -6.16
N PRO A 305 18.67 -12.12 -5.79
CA PRO A 305 19.50 -13.31 -5.61
C PRO A 305 20.23 -13.60 -6.93
N TYR A 306 21.54 -13.77 -6.83
CA TYR A 306 22.37 -14.05 -7.99
C TYR A 306 22.13 -15.49 -8.46
N ILE A 307 21.78 -15.65 -9.74
CA ILE A 307 21.61 -16.97 -10.37
C ILE A 307 22.88 -17.20 -11.20
N PRO A 308 23.73 -18.19 -10.85
CA PRO A 308 24.91 -18.48 -11.63
C PRO A 308 24.53 -19.01 -13.01
N ALA A 309 25.27 -18.59 -14.04
CA ALA A 309 25.16 -19.21 -15.35
C ALA A 309 25.68 -20.66 -15.28
N THR A 310 25.21 -21.53 -16.19
CA THR A 310 25.70 -22.91 -16.31
C THR A 310 27.22 -22.93 -16.43
N GLY A 311 27.90 -23.53 -15.43
CA GLY A 311 29.36 -23.63 -15.37
C GLY A 311 30.05 -22.58 -14.48
N GLU A 312 29.34 -21.53 -14.02
CA GLU A 312 29.87 -20.59 -13.03
C GLU A 312 29.70 -21.18 -11.62
N THR A 313 30.77 -21.13 -10.82
CA THR A 313 30.68 -21.53 -9.42
C THR A 313 29.76 -20.57 -8.66
N TYR A 314 28.86 -21.12 -7.85
CA TYR A 314 27.91 -20.37 -7.00
C TYR A 314 28.61 -19.40 -6.00
N ILE A 315 29.94 -19.34 -5.97
CA ILE A 315 30.73 -18.61 -4.99
C ILE A 315 31.10 -17.23 -5.55
N LYS A 316 30.15 -16.31 -5.51
CA LYS A 316 30.44 -14.89 -5.66
C LYS A 316 29.99 -14.18 -4.39
N ASN A 317 30.95 -13.75 -3.58
CA ASN A 317 30.70 -12.96 -2.36
C ASN A 317 30.13 -11.59 -2.75
N LEU A 318 28.83 -11.52 -3.03
CA LEU A 318 28.15 -10.24 -3.19
C LEU A 318 27.90 -9.64 -1.80
N LYS A 319 28.37 -8.40 -1.63
CA LYS A 319 28.14 -7.62 -0.41
C LYS A 319 26.62 -7.49 -0.15
N GLY A 320 26.12 -8.15 0.89
CA GLY A 320 24.70 -8.15 1.27
C GLY A 320 23.88 -9.36 0.79
N ASP A 321 24.51 -10.49 0.46
CA ASP A 321 23.82 -11.78 0.28
C ASP A 321 23.58 -12.46 1.64
N VAL A 322 22.31 -12.52 2.06
CA VAL A 322 21.87 -13.19 3.29
C VAL A 322 21.97 -14.72 3.24
N SER A 323 22.09 -15.31 2.05
CA SER A 323 22.04 -16.77 1.89
C SER A 323 23.30 -17.49 2.38
N ARG A 324 24.42 -16.76 2.59
CA ARG A 324 25.71 -17.34 3.02
C ARG A 324 26.50 -16.47 3.99
N LEU A 325 25.83 -15.84 4.96
CA LEU A 325 26.57 -15.44 6.16
C LEU A 325 26.85 -16.70 6.99
N PRO A 326 28.12 -17.06 7.23
CA PRO A 326 28.44 -18.16 8.12
C PRO A 326 27.81 -17.88 9.48
N LEU A 327 26.86 -18.73 9.91
CA LEU A 327 26.19 -18.66 11.23
C LEU A 327 27.17 -18.63 12.43
N ILE A 328 28.48 -18.77 12.18
CA ILE A 328 29.53 -18.98 13.18
C ILE A 328 30.52 -17.79 13.24
N THR A 329 30.63 -16.92 12.23
CA THR A 329 31.64 -15.84 12.26
C THR A 329 31.02 -14.45 12.10
N SER A 330 31.08 -13.68 13.19
CA SER A 330 30.60 -12.30 13.38
C SER A 330 29.07 -12.14 13.45
N LYS A 331 28.58 -12.05 14.69
CA LYS A 331 27.19 -11.70 15.00
C LYS A 331 26.80 -10.34 14.40
N ASP A 332 27.74 -9.40 14.27
CA ASP A 332 27.44 -8.03 13.84
C ASP A 332 27.19 -7.89 12.33
N GLU A 333 28.01 -8.50 11.46
CA GLU A 333 27.84 -8.35 10.00
C GLU A 333 26.62 -9.13 9.48
N THR A 334 26.32 -10.26 10.11
CA THR A 334 25.13 -11.08 9.81
C THR A 334 23.85 -10.35 10.19
N LEU A 335 23.81 -9.79 11.40
CA LEU A 335 22.67 -9.02 11.87
C LEU A 335 22.48 -7.75 11.02
N ASP A 336 23.54 -7.02 10.70
CA ASP A 336 23.45 -5.78 9.92
C ASP A 336 22.91 -6.02 8.50
N SER A 337 23.31 -7.13 7.85
CA SER A 337 22.77 -7.50 6.53
C SER A 337 21.27 -7.87 6.58
N ILE A 338 20.83 -8.58 7.63
CA ILE A 338 19.43 -8.98 7.83
C ILE A 338 18.58 -7.75 8.16
N PHE A 339 19.07 -6.84 9.01
CA PHE A 339 18.39 -5.57 9.32
C PHE A 339 18.29 -4.67 8.09
N HIS A 340 19.36 -4.58 7.29
CA HIS A 340 19.34 -3.86 6.03
C HIS A 340 18.36 -4.48 5.04
N GLN A 341 18.23 -5.80 4.97
CA GLN A 341 17.25 -6.46 4.11
C GLN A 341 15.81 -6.19 4.57
N LYS A 342 15.52 -6.29 5.87
CA LYS A 342 14.19 -5.96 6.42
C LYS A 342 13.81 -4.50 6.11
N ASN A 343 14.74 -3.57 6.26
CA ASN A 343 14.54 -2.16 5.93
C ASN A 343 14.33 -1.95 4.41
N ARG A 344 15.05 -2.67 3.55
CA ARG A 344 14.87 -2.61 2.09
C ARG A 344 13.53 -3.23 1.64
N VAL A 345 13.08 -4.31 2.27
CA VAL A 345 11.76 -4.90 2.01
C VAL A 345 10.65 -3.92 2.40
N ALA A 346 10.77 -3.28 3.57
CA ALA A 346 9.85 -2.23 3.98
C ALA A 346 9.88 -1.04 3.01
N ALA A 347 11.06 -0.59 2.60
CA ALA A 347 11.22 0.48 1.62
C ALA A 347 10.60 0.12 0.26
N SER A 348 10.74 -1.12 -0.20
CA SER A 348 10.11 -1.62 -1.42
C SER A 348 8.59 -1.59 -1.34
N ARG A 349 8.01 -2.05 -0.23
CA ARG A 349 6.57 -1.94 0.00
C ARG A 349 6.09 -0.48 -0.11
N TYR A 350 6.78 0.45 0.55
CA TYR A 350 6.45 1.87 0.48
C TYR A 350 6.65 2.44 -0.92
N ALA A 351 7.66 2.00 -1.67
CA ALA A 351 7.88 2.42 -3.05
C ALA A 351 6.78 1.90 -3.98
N ILE A 352 6.33 0.64 -3.85
CA ILE A 352 5.19 0.10 -4.62
C ILE A 352 3.94 0.95 -4.36
N LEU A 353 3.64 1.23 -3.09
CA LEU A 353 2.52 2.08 -2.71
C LEU A 353 2.65 3.49 -3.31
N ALA A 354 3.83 4.10 -3.21
CA ALA A 354 4.09 5.43 -3.74
C ALA A 354 3.88 5.52 -5.26
N VAL A 355 4.49 4.59 -6.01
CA VAL A 355 4.36 4.49 -7.47
C VAL A 355 2.89 4.29 -7.84
N THR A 356 2.19 3.41 -7.13
CA THR A 356 0.77 3.13 -7.38
C THR A 356 -0.11 4.36 -7.15
N VAL A 357 0.06 5.05 -6.03
CA VAL A 357 -0.68 6.29 -5.72
C VAL A 357 -0.37 7.38 -6.74
N GLY A 358 0.90 7.53 -7.15
CA GLY A 358 1.31 8.48 -8.17
C GLY A 358 0.65 8.22 -9.52
N LEU A 359 0.78 6.99 -10.05
CA LEU A 359 0.20 6.61 -11.34
C LEU A 359 -1.33 6.71 -11.36
N THR A 360 -1.99 6.21 -10.31
CA THR A 360 -3.46 6.27 -10.21
C THR A 360 -4.00 7.69 -10.09
N SER A 361 -3.32 8.58 -9.36
CA SER A 361 -3.70 9.99 -9.26
C SER A 361 -3.71 10.70 -10.63
N VAL A 362 -2.75 10.36 -11.50
CA VAL A 362 -2.68 10.91 -12.86
C VAL A 362 -3.75 10.32 -13.76
N ILE A 363 -4.09 9.03 -13.62
CA ILE A 363 -5.21 8.43 -14.36
C ILE A 363 -6.53 9.14 -14.00
N VAL A 364 -6.75 9.42 -12.71
CA VAL A 364 -7.92 10.17 -12.24
C VAL A 364 -7.94 11.59 -12.81
N ALA A 365 -6.81 12.31 -12.77
CA ALA A 365 -6.71 13.65 -13.34
C ALA A 365 -6.89 13.66 -14.87
N ALA A 366 -6.32 12.69 -15.58
CA ALA A 366 -6.48 12.57 -17.03
C ALA A 366 -7.94 12.27 -17.41
N ALA A 367 -8.68 11.52 -16.57
CA ALA A 367 -10.09 11.24 -16.79
C ALA A 367 -10.95 12.52 -16.73
N SER A 368 -10.66 13.48 -15.84
CA SER A 368 -11.37 14.76 -15.84
C SER A 368 -11.10 15.56 -17.10
N PHE A 369 -9.85 15.62 -17.57
CA PHE A 369 -9.52 16.26 -18.86
C PHE A 369 -10.20 15.57 -20.05
N LEU A 370 -10.31 14.24 -20.04
CA LEU A 370 -11.03 13.50 -21.07
C LEU A 370 -12.52 13.88 -21.09
N GLY A 371 -13.14 14.03 -19.92
CA GLY A 371 -14.53 14.50 -19.78
C GLY A 371 -14.73 15.92 -20.31
N ILE A 372 -13.79 16.82 -20.04
CA ILE A 372 -13.85 18.21 -20.53
C ILE A 372 -13.69 18.29 -22.06
N ALA A 373 -12.78 17.50 -22.61
CA ALA A 373 -12.40 17.58 -24.02
C ALA A 373 -13.40 16.90 -24.98
N THR A 374 -14.23 15.97 -24.50
CA THR A 374 -15.11 15.17 -25.36
C THR A 374 -16.52 15.77 -25.45
N ARG A 375 -16.94 16.19 -26.65
CA ARG A 375 -18.28 16.77 -26.89
C ARG A 375 -19.20 15.89 -27.75
N GLU A 376 -18.72 15.40 -28.89
CA GLU A 376 -19.59 14.75 -29.89
C GLU A 376 -19.92 13.29 -29.57
N GLN A 377 -18.97 12.55 -28.96
CA GLN A 377 -19.08 11.11 -28.70
C GLN A 377 -18.81 10.78 -27.23
N TRP A 378 -19.52 11.49 -26.34
CA TRP A 378 -19.36 11.38 -24.88
C TRP A 378 -19.53 9.94 -24.35
N TRP A 379 -20.39 9.14 -24.99
CA TRP A 379 -20.67 7.77 -24.57
C TRP A 379 -19.46 6.83 -24.75
N LEU A 380 -18.65 7.02 -25.80
CA LEU A 380 -17.42 6.24 -26.02
C LEU A 380 -16.35 6.60 -25.00
N ALA A 381 -16.18 7.89 -24.71
CA ALA A 381 -15.29 8.34 -23.65
C ALA A 381 -15.75 7.85 -22.26
N ALA A 382 -17.06 7.77 -22.02
CA ALA A 382 -17.61 7.21 -20.80
C ALA A 382 -17.35 5.70 -20.70
N VAL A 383 -17.51 4.94 -21.78
CA VAL A 383 -17.16 3.52 -21.84
C VAL A 383 -15.65 3.32 -21.62
N PHE A 384 -14.81 4.15 -22.22
CA PHE A 384 -13.36 4.13 -21.97
C PHE A 384 -13.02 4.38 -20.50
N ALA A 385 -13.59 5.43 -19.89
CA ALA A 385 -13.38 5.72 -18.46
C ALA A 385 -13.90 4.59 -17.56
N ALA A 386 -15.04 3.97 -17.89
CA ALA A 386 -15.60 2.84 -17.16
C ALA A 386 -14.71 1.59 -17.26
N THR A 387 -14.22 1.23 -18.46
CA THR A 387 -13.30 0.10 -18.64
C THR A 387 -12.00 0.30 -17.87
N MET A 388 -11.46 1.52 -17.86
CA MET A 388 -10.30 1.89 -17.04
C MET A 388 -10.58 1.73 -15.53
N ALA A 389 -11.74 2.17 -15.05
CA ALA A 389 -12.12 1.99 -13.65
C ALA A 389 -12.25 0.51 -13.27
N ILE A 390 -12.90 -0.31 -14.10
CA ILE A 390 -13.04 -1.75 -13.88
C ILE A 390 -11.66 -2.43 -13.87
N ALA A 391 -10.75 -2.05 -14.79
CA ALA A 391 -9.38 -2.56 -14.83
C ALA A 391 -8.60 -2.26 -13.53
N LEU A 392 -8.81 -1.08 -12.92
CA LEU A 392 -8.24 -0.73 -11.62
C LEU A 392 -8.83 -1.58 -10.49
N VAL A 393 -10.14 -1.86 -10.50
CA VAL A 393 -10.79 -2.74 -9.50
C VAL A 393 -10.19 -4.14 -9.51
N PHE A 394 -10.07 -4.76 -10.69
CA PHE A 394 -9.44 -6.08 -10.83
C PHE A 394 -7.98 -6.04 -10.38
N ARG A 395 -7.25 -4.97 -10.70
CA ARG A 395 -5.87 -4.84 -10.25
C ARG A 395 -5.76 -4.80 -8.72
N GLY A 396 -6.69 -4.11 -8.07
CA GLY A 396 -6.80 -4.07 -6.62
C GLY A 396 -7.09 -5.44 -6.00
N GLN A 397 -7.89 -6.29 -6.64
CA GLN A 397 -8.17 -7.65 -6.16
C GLN A 397 -6.93 -8.56 -6.19
N CYS A 398 -6.07 -8.37 -7.19
CA CYS A 398 -4.83 -9.13 -7.33
C CYS A 398 -3.73 -8.71 -6.34
N CYS A 399 -3.94 -7.65 -5.55
CA CYS A 399 -2.95 -7.14 -4.60
C CYS A 399 -3.18 -7.72 -3.20
N GLY A 400 -2.16 -8.36 -2.63
CA GLY A 400 -2.21 -8.89 -1.25
C GLY A 400 -2.01 -7.84 -0.15
N ASP A 401 -1.57 -6.62 -0.47
CA ASP A 401 -1.38 -5.54 0.50
C ASP A 401 -2.61 -4.63 0.53
N ALA A 402 -3.23 -4.52 1.70
CA ALA A 402 -4.43 -3.71 1.93
C ALA A 402 -4.25 -2.23 1.56
N ALA A 403 -3.04 -1.66 1.75
CA ALA A 403 -2.79 -0.25 1.41
C ALA A 403 -2.77 -0.03 -0.11
N VAL A 404 -2.17 -0.94 -0.85
CA VAL A 404 -2.08 -0.89 -2.32
C VAL A 404 -3.45 -1.20 -2.94
N GLN A 405 -4.14 -2.21 -2.41
CA GLN A 405 -5.51 -2.55 -2.77
C GLN A 405 -6.46 -1.36 -2.54
N GLY A 406 -6.37 -0.71 -1.39
CA GLY A 406 -7.13 0.49 -1.07
C GLY A 406 -6.87 1.63 -2.06
N ALA A 407 -5.62 1.85 -2.48
CA ALA A 407 -5.30 2.86 -3.48
C ALA A 407 -6.01 2.61 -4.82
N PHE A 408 -6.04 1.36 -5.31
CA PHE A 408 -6.76 1.02 -6.54
C PHE A 408 -8.28 1.15 -6.41
N TRP A 409 -8.83 0.72 -5.28
CA TRP A 409 -10.27 0.79 -5.01
C TRP A 409 -10.79 2.20 -4.77
N ILE A 410 -9.95 3.13 -4.29
CA ILE A 410 -10.27 4.55 -4.23
C ILE A 410 -10.12 5.17 -5.62
N ALA A 411 -9.06 4.82 -6.36
CA ALA A 411 -8.80 5.36 -7.68
C ALA A 411 -9.88 5.01 -8.70
N ALA A 412 -10.39 3.79 -8.72
CA ALA A 412 -11.42 3.35 -9.66
C ALA A 412 -12.69 4.23 -9.67
N PRO A 413 -13.41 4.42 -8.54
CA PRO A 413 -14.56 5.32 -8.50
C PRO A 413 -14.13 6.78 -8.68
N ALA A 414 -12.94 7.18 -8.22
CA ALA A 414 -12.44 8.54 -8.44
C ALA A 414 -12.22 8.84 -9.94
N THR A 415 -11.75 7.88 -10.75
CA THR A 415 -11.58 8.03 -12.20
C THR A 415 -12.91 8.34 -12.88
N VAL A 416 -13.95 7.61 -12.50
CA VAL A 416 -15.30 7.82 -13.02
C VAL A 416 -15.84 9.18 -12.58
N LEU A 417 -15.76 9.50 -11.29
CA LEU A 417 -16.25 10.77 -10.75
C LEU A 417 -15.52 11.95 -11.39
N ALA A 418 -14.21 11.83 -11.61
CA ALA A 418 -13.41 12.83 -12.28
C ALA A 418 -13.85 13.03 -13.73
N PHE A 419 -14.08 11.95 -14.48
CA PHE A 419 -14.64 12.02 -15.84
C PHE A 419 -16.00 12.72 -15.86
N LEU A 420 -16.91 12.34 -14.97
CA LEU A 420 -18.24 12.96 -14.89
C LEU A 420 -18.15 14.44 -14.50
N ALA A 421 -17.32 14.79 -13.53
CA ALA A 421 -17.08 16.17 -13.16
C ALA A 421 -16.59 16.99 -14.36
N GLY A 422 -15.64 16.45 -15.14
CA GLY A 422 -15.18 17.09 -16.37
C GLY A 422 -16.25 17.21 -17.47
N ALA A 423 -17.08 16.17 -17.64
CA ALA A 423 -18.15 16.19 -18.64
C ALA A 423 -19.27 17.18 -18.27
N THR A 424 -19.59 17.32 -16.98
CA THR A 424 -20.62 18.26 -16.51
C THR A 424 -20.23 19.71 -16.73
N THR A 425 -18.96 20.06 -16.51
CA THR A 425 -18.47 21.43 -16.70
C THR A 425 -18.44 21.83 -18.17
N ALA A 426 -18.15 20.90 -19.09
CA ALA A 426 -18.06 21.19 -20.52
C ALA A 426 -19.39 21.23 -21.26
N ASN A 427 -20.34 20.35 -20.93
CA ASN A 427 -21.54 20.11 -21.75
C ASN A 427 -22.85 20.57 -21.10
N GLY A 428 -22.84 21.06 -19.85
CA GLY A 428 -24.07 21.48 -19.15
C GLY A 428 -25.12 20.38 -19.00
N LEU A 429 -24.71 19.12 -19.15
CA LEU A 429 -25.55 17.94 -19.37
C LEU A 429 -26.13 17.43 -18.03
N THR A 430 -26.92 18.27 -17.35
CA THR A 430 -27.42 18.02 -15.98
C THR A 430 -28.32 16.78 -15.86
N ALA A 431 -29.11 16.46 -16.90
CA ALA A 431 -30.03 15.32 -16.88
C ALA A 431 -29.35 13.96 -17.10
N ASN A 432 -28.37 13.87 -18.02
CA ASN A 432 -27.67 12.62 -18.33
C ASN A 432 -26.50 12.35 -17.36
N ALA A 433 -25.89 13.40 -16.79
CA ALA A 433 -24.87 13.25 -15.75
C ALA A 433 -25.46 12.68 -14.46
N GLY A 434 -26.72 13.03 -14.12
CA GLY A 434 -27.44 12.47 -12.97
C GLY A 434 -27.73 10.97 -13.14
N ALA A 435 -28.16 10.54 -14.32
CA ALA A 435 -28.37 9.12 -14.64
C ALA A 435 -27.05 8.34 -14.67
N ALA A 436 -25.99 8.92 -15.23
CA ALA A 436 -24.65 8.33 -15.20
C ALA A 436 -24.10 8.23 -13.77
N LEU A 437 -24.31 9.26 -12.93
CA LEU A 437 -24.02 9.23 -11.49
C LEU A 437 -24.79 8.10 -10.79
N GLY A 438 -26.08 7.97 -11.05
CA GLY A 438 -26.91 6.91 -10.46
C GLY A 438 -26.43 5.51 -10.83
N ILE A 439 -26.14 5.27 -12.11
CA ILE A 439 -25.67 3.97 -12.59
C ILE A 439 -24.27 3.65 -12.08
N LEU A 440 -23.36 4.62 -12.06
CA LEU A 440 -21.99 4.40 -11.61
C LEU A 440 -21.85 4.34 -10.09
N THR A 441 -22.66 5.09 -9.33
CA THR A 441 -22.74 4.92 -7.88
C THR A 441 -23.32 3.55 -7.52
N LEU A 442 -24.32 3.06 -8.26
CA LEU A 442 -24.85 1.71 -8.09
C LEU A 442 -23.79 0.65 -8.39
N VAL A 443 -23.04 0.78 -9.49
CA VAL A 443 -21.95 -0.14 -9.85
C VAL A 443 -20.81 -0.08 -8.85
N ALA A 444 -20.45 1.11 -8.34
CA ALA A 444 -19.45 1.26 -7.29
C ALA A 444 -19.91 0.64 -5.97
N LEU A 445 -21.19 0.81 -5.59
CA LEU A 445 -21.79 0.16 -4.42
C LEU A 445 -21.76 -1.36 -4.55
N LEU A 446 -22.13 -1.89 -5.71
CA LEU A 446 -22.08 -3.33 -5.98
C LEU A 446 -20.64 -3.85 -5.94
N ALA A 447 -19.68 -3.12 -6.50
CA ALA A 447 -18.26 -3.47 -6.43
C ALA A 447 -17.73 -3.47 -4.99
N VAL A 448 -18.14 -2.49 -4.17
CA VAL A 448 -17.81 -2.43 -2.73
C VAL A 448 -18.45 -3.60 -1.97
N ILE A 449 -19.71 -3.93 -2.23
CA ILE A 449 -20.39 -5.05 -1.57
C ILE A 449 -19.71 -6.38 -1.91
N VAL A 450 -19.35 -6.59 -3.17
CA VAL A 450 -18.62 -7.79 -3.61
C VAL A 450 -17.21 -7.85 -3.01
N SER A 451 -16.53 -6.70 -2.93
CA SER A 451 -15.21 -6.54 -2.32
C SER A 451 -15.22 -6.85 -0.82
N VAL A 452 -16.20 -6.33 -0.08
CA VAL A 452 -16.37 -6.55 1.36
C VAL A 452 -16.68 -8.02 1.68
N ARG A 453 -17.42 -8.71 0.80
CA ARG A 453 -17.81 -10.10 1.05
C ARG A 453 -16.72 -11.14 0.88
N GLN A 454 -15.49 -10.75 0.47
CA GLN A 454 -14.34 -11.67 0.29
C GLN A 454 -14.77 -13.02 -0.29
N LEU A 455 -15.58 -13.00 -1.36
CA LEU A 455 -16.18 -14.23 -1.89
C LEU A 455 -15.05 -15.17 -2.33
N THR A 456 -14.78 -16.19 -1.52
CA THR A 456 -13.82 -17.23 -1.84
C THR A 456 -14.45 -18.13 -2.88
N LEU A 457 -14.19 -17.83 -4.15
CA LEU A 457 -14.61 -18.68 -5.25
C LEU A 457 -13.88 -20.01 -5.12
N THR A 458 -14.60 -21.07 -4.75
CA THR A 458 -14.05 -22.43 -4.63
C THR A 458 -13.94 -23.12 -5.99
N SER A 459 -14.75 -22.72 -6.97
CA SER A 459 -14.76 -23.31 -8.32
C SER A 459 -13.61 -22.82 -9.19
N ILE A 460 -12.81 -23.75 -9.72
CA ILE A 460 -11.70 -23.49 -10.65
C ILE A 460 -12.21 -22.90 -11.98
N MET A 461 -13.39 -23.30 -12.43
CA MET A 461 -13.98 -22.79 -13.68
C MET A 461 -14.39 -21.33 -13.56
N ALA A 462 -14.93 -20.93 -12.40
CA ALA A 462 -15.27 -19.55 -12.13
C ALA A 462 -14.02 -18.66 -12.10
N LYS A 463 -12.92 -19.14 -11.50
CA LYS A 463 -11.63 -18.43 -11.51
C LYS A 463 -11.11 -18.21 -12.93
N LYS A 464 -11.07 -19.27 -13.75
CA LYS A 464 -10.64 -19.16 -15.16
C LYS A 464 -11.51 -18.20 -15.99
N ALA A 465 -12.82 -18.20 -15.77
CA ALA A 465 -13.72 -17.28 -16.45
C ALA A 465 -13.44 -15.82 -16.06
N ILE A 466 -13.15 -15.57 -14.78
CA ILE A 466 -12.75 -14.24 -14.29
C ILE A 466 -11.39 -13.84 -14.86
N ASP A 467 -10.41 -14.74 -14.89
CA ASP A 467 -9.09 -14.46 -15.47
C ASP A 467 -9.20 -14.06 -16.96
N MET A 468 -10.06 -14.76 -17.72
CA MET A 468 -10.34 -14.41 -19.12
C MET A 468 -11.07 -13.06 -19.24
N PHE A 469 -12.03 -12.79 -18.36
CA PHE A 469 -12.74 -11.53 -18.35
C PHE A 469 -11.81 -10.35 -17.99
N GLU A 470 -10.93 -10.54 -17.01
CA GLU A 470 -9.89 -9.58 -16.61
C GLU A 470 -8.95 -9.28 -17.78
N LEU A 471 -8.53 -10.29 -18.53
CA LEU A 471 -7.72 -10.11 -19.74
C LEU A 471 -8.43 -9.22 -20.78
N VAL A 472 -9.72 -9.50 -21.06
CA VAL A 472 -10.51 -8.70 -22.00
C VAL A 472 -10.64 -7.25 -21.51
N VAL A 473 -10.89 -7.04 -20.22
CA VAL A 473 -10.99 -5.71 -19.61
C VAL A 473 -9.67 -4.94 -19.69
N TYR A 474 -8.52 -5.60 -19.57
CA TYR A 474 -7.22 -4.94 -19.76
C TYR A 474 -6.92 -4.62 -21.23
N CYS A 475 -7.35 -5.45 -22.18
CA CYS A 475 -7.15 -5.20 -23.60
C CYS A 475 -8.11 -4.12 -24.16
N ALA A 476 -9.33 -4.03 -23.64
CA ALA A 476 -10.38 -3.15 -24.17
C ALA A 476 -9.99 -1.66 -24.25
N PRO A 477 -9.39 -1.02 -23.22
CA PRO A 477 -8.95 0.38 -23.31
C PRO A 477 -7.98 0.64 -24.47
N PHE A 478 -7.04 -0.28 -24.74
CA PHE A 478 -6.08 -0.11 -25.84
C PHE A 478 -6.75 -0.24 -27.21
N LEU A 479 -7.72 -1.13 -27.34
CA LEU A 479 -8.51 -1.26 -28.57
C LEU A 479 -9.34 0.01 -28.83
N ILE A 480 -10.02 0.53 -27.79
CA ILE A 480 -10.77 1.78 -27.89
C ILE A 480 -9.84 2.96 -28.22
N LEU A 481 -8.68 3.06 -27.56
CA LEU A 481 -7.69 4.10 -27.84
C LEU A 481 -7.23 4.07 -29.30
N GLY A 482 -6.81 2.91 -29.79
CA GLY A 482 -6.24 2.78 -31.12
C GLY A 482 -7.28 2.98 -32.23
N TRP A 483 -8.44 2.35 -32.07
CA TRP A 483 -9.51 2.41 -33.06
C TRP A 483 -10.14 3.81 -33.15
N PHE A 484 -10.49 4.38 -32.00
CA PHE A 484 -11.37 5.55 -31.93
C PHE A 484 -10.64 6.86 -31.69
N PHE A 485 -9.75 6.91 -30.70
CA PHE A 485 -9.08 8.19 -30.37
C PHE A 485 -7.97 8.52 -31.36
N MET A 486 -7.23 7.51 -31.84
CA MET A 486 -6.11 7.71 -32.75
C MET A 486 -6.45 7.49 -34.22
N ASP A 487 -7.70 7.07 -34.54
CA ASP A 487 -8.17 6.74 -35.89
C ASP A 487 -7.17 5.85 -36.68
N LEU A 488 -6.43 4.97 -35.99
CA LEU A 488 -5.41 4.13 -36.62
C LEU A 488 -6.01 3.23 -37.69
N TYR A 489 -7.26 2.80 -37.51
CA TYR A 489 -7.98 2.00 -38.51
C TYR A 489 -8.15 2.75 -39.84
N HIS A 490 -8.52 4.04 -39.78
CA HIS A 490 -8.65 4.85 -40.98
C HIS A 490 -7.29 5.12 -41.63
N LEU A 491 -6.24 5.29 -40.83
CA LEU A 491 -4.87 5.42 -41.32
C LEU A 491 -4.39 4.15 -42.05
N PHE A 492 -4.58 2.97 -41.45
CA PHE A 492 -4.20 1.69 -42.04
C PHE A 492 -5.05 1.27 -43.23
N ARG A 493 -6.29 1.75 -43.34
CA ARG A 493 -7.16 1.50 -44.49
C ARG A 493 -6.84 2.43 -45.68
N ALA A 494 -6.25 3.59 -45.41
CA ALA A 494 -5.88 4.57 -46.44
C ALA A 494 -4.52 4.25 -47.10
N TRP A 495 -3.68 3.45 -46.43
CA TRP A 495 -2.52 2.76 -47.00
C TRP A 495 -2.96 1.47 -47.68
#